data_AF-A0A1Y2QHQ1-F1
#
_entry.id   AF-A0A1Y2QHQ1-F1
#
_cell.length_a   1.000
_cell.length_b   1.000
_cell.length_c   1.000
_cell.angle_alpha   90.00
_cell.angle_beta   90.00
_cell.angle_gamma   90.00
#
_symmetry.space_group_name_H-M   'P 1'
#
loop_
_entity.id
_entity.type
_entity.pdbx_description
1 polymer ?
#
loop_
_entity_poly.entity_id
_entity_poly.type
_entity_poly.pdbx_seq_one_letter_code
_entity_poly.pdbx_strand_id
1 'polypeptide(L)'
;MKLHADRPDTTAITAHGDGWVAVNGQRHHQSIVVRPEGDPEAWSCTRLEDLTTAHFESLLPADGPAPELVLLGSGRRLRFVPPALLAPLIARRVGVETMDTAAACRTYNILAGEGRRVVAALLIEG
;
A
#
# COMPACT_ATOMS: atom_id res chain seq x y z
N MET A 1 15.25 -7.46 -32.29
CA MET A 1 13.99 -6.87 -31.77
C MET A 1 14.29 -6.17 -30.46
N LYS A 2 13.99 -4.87 -30.34
CA LYS A 2 13.98 -4.18 -29.05
C LYS A 2 12.52 -4.13 -28.60
N LEU A 3 12.17 -4.93 -27.59
CA LEU A 3 10.88 -4.84 -26.91
C LEU A 3 10.89 -3.55 -26.09
N HIS A 4 10.21 -2.51 -26.58
CA HIS A 4 9.76 -1.44 -25.70
C HIS A 4 8.56 -2.00 -24.93
N ALA A 5 8.75 -2.26 -23.64
CA ALA A 5 7.62 -2.52 -22.76
C ALA A 5 6.86 -1.20 -22.65
N ASP A 6 5.71 -1.13 -23.30
CA ASP A 6 4.72 -0.07 -23.12
C ASP A 6 4.13 -0.27 -21.72
N ARG A 7 4.91 0.09 -20.70
CA ARG A 7 4.45 0.06 -19.32
C ARG A 7 3.67 1.35 -19.13
N PRO A 8 2.39 1.30 -18.74
CA PRO A 8 1.73 2.50 -18.24
C PRO A 8 2.61 3.11 -17.13
N ASP A 9 2.56 4.45 -16.97
CA ASP A 9 3.19 5.17 -15.86
C ASP A 9 2.55 4.73 -14.53
N THR A 10 2.86 3.50 -14.11
CA THR A 10 2.45 2.93 -12.83
C THR A 10 3.37 3.50 -11.76
N THR A 11 2.78 4.01 -10.70
CA THR A 11 3.50 4.47 -9.53
C THR A 11 4.28 3.31 -8.92
N ALA A 12 5.61 3.44 -8.88
CA ALA A 12 6.52 2.38 -8.50
C ALA A 12 7.23 2.67 -7.18
N ILE A 13 7.32 1.66 -6.32
CA ILE A 13 8.16 1.73 -5.12
C ILE A 13 9.60 1.40 -5.53
N THR A 14 10.43 2.41 -5.65
CA THR A 14 11.78 2.32 -6.22
C THR A 14 12.85 1.83 -5.23
N ALA A 15 12.69 2.12 -3.93
CA ALA A 15 13.59 1.67 -2.87
C ALA A 15 12.90 1.72 -1.51
N HIS A 16 13.47 1.06 -0.50
CA HIS A 16 13.03 1.15 0.88
C HIS A 16 14.21 0.94 1.83
N GLY A 17 14.11 1.44 3.05
CA GLY A 17 15.11 1.26 4.11
C GLY A 17 14.50 1.48 5.49
N ASP A 18 15.35 1.46 6.52
CA ASP A 18 14.91 1.73 7.88
C ASP A 18 14.35 3.16 7.98
N GLY A 19 13.08 3.28 8.34
CA GLY A 19 12.39 4.57 8.51
C GLY A 19 12.07 5.33 7.22
N TRP A 20 12.13 4.70 6.05
CA TRP A 20 11.71 5.34 4.79
C TRP A 20 11.36 4.38 3.65
N VAL A 21 10.51 4.85 2.74
CA VAL A 21 10.19 4.22 1.45
C VAL A 21 10.34 5.26 0.35
N ALA A 22 10.90 4.88 -0.81
CA ALA A 22 11.02 5.75 -1.97
C ALA A 22 10.03 5.37 -3.06
N VAL A 23 9.12 6.27 -3.41
CA VAL A 23 8.15 6.12 -4.51
C VAL A 23 8.57 7.02 -5.65
N ASN A 24 8.70 6.47 -6.87
CA ASN A 24 9.18 7.21 -8.03
C ASN A 24 10.48 8.03 -7.76
N GLY A 25 11.39 7.47 -6.94
CA GLY A 25 12.63 8.11 -6.53
C GLY A 25 12.53 9.13 -5.37
N GLN A 26 11.33 9.50 -4.94
CA GLN A 26 11.10 10.42 -3.82
C GLN A 26 10.98 9.67 -2.50
N ARG A 27 11.76 10.07 -1.49
CA ARG A 27 11.74 9.43 -0.16
C ARG A 27 10.61 9.98 0.71
N HIS A 28 9.87 9.06 1.32
CA HIS A 28 8.84 9.31 2.31
C HIS A 28 9.27 8.70 3.64
N HIS A 29 9.26 9.52 4.70
CA HIS A 29 9.59 9.13 6.07
C HIS A 29 8.34 8.96 6.95
N GLN A 30 7.16 9.21 6.39
CA GLN A 30 5.86 9.04 7.02
C GLN A 30 5.11 7.90 6.35
N SER A 31 4.18 7.29 7.07
CA SER A 31 3.31 6.27 6.51
C SER A 31 2.56 6.80 5.29
N ILE A 32 2.45 5.97 4.26
CA ILE A 32 1.87 6.35 2.96
C ILE A 32 0.97 5.26 2.42
N VAL A 33 -0.01 5.67 1.62
CA VAL A 33 -0.79 4.81 0.74
C VAL A 33 -0.25 4.97 -0.69
N VAL A 34 0.05 3.85 -1.34
CA VAL A 34 0.49 3.81 -2.74
C VAL A 34 -0.55 3.07 -3.57
N ARG A 35 -0.95 3.67 -4.68
CA ARG A 35 -1.90 3.16 -5.66
C ARG A 35 -1.20 3.07 -7.03
N PRO A 36 -1.63 2.20 -7.96
CA PRO A 36 -0.97 2.04 -9.25
C PRO A 36 -1.01 3.32 -10.07
N GLU A 37 -2.02 4.16 -9.84
CA GLU A 37 -2.21 5.45 -10.48
C GLU A 37 -2.18 6.55 -9.41
N GLY A 38 -1.59 7.70 -9.75
CA GLY A 38 -1.54 8.88 -8.88
C GLY A 38 -0.35 8.91 -7.92
N ASP A 39 -0.23 10.02 -7.21
CA ASP A 39 0.84 10.26 -6.25
C ASP A 39 0.61 9.49 -4.93
N PRO A 40 1.68 9.11 -4.21
CA PRO A 40 1.54 8.53 -2.89
C PRO A 40 0.88 9.52 -1.92
N GLU A 41 -0.11 9.05 -1.17
CA GLU A 41 -0.87 9.85 -0.22
C GLU A 41 -0.38 9.60 1.22
N ALA A 42 -0.40 10.63 2.06
CA ALA A 42 -0.08 10.46 3.47
C ALA A 42 -1.13 9.57 4.16
N TRP A 43 -0.68 8.55 4.88
CA TRP A 43 -1.54 7.72 5.72
C TRP A 43 -1.33 8.14 7.17
N SER A 44 -2.34 8.75 7.79
CA SER A 44 -2.24 9.45 9.08
C SER A 44 -2.05 8.54 10.30
N CYS A 45 -1.05 7.68 10.29
CA CYS A 45 -0.67 6.78 11.38
C CYS A 45 0.85 6.72 11.54
N THR A 46 1.31 6.60 12.78
CA THR A 46 2.75 6.47 13.11
C THR A 46 3.09 5.12 13.70
N ARG A 47 2.11 4.47 14.34
CA ARG A 47 2.21 3.15 14.96
C ARG A 47 1.04 2.28 14.52
N LEU A 48 1.20 0.97 14.62
CA LEU A 48 0.15 0.02 14.24
C LEU A 48 -1.11 0.16 15.12
N GLU A 49 -0.89 0.44 16.40
CA GLU A 49 -1.92 0.67 17.42
C GLU A 49 -2.72 1.97 17.23
N ASP A 50 -2.23 2.90 16.39
CA ASP A 50 -2.98 4.10 16.03
C ASP A 50 -4.06 3.80 14.97
N LEU A 51 -3.99 2.62 14.34
CA LEU A 51 -4.91 2.26 13.27
C LEU A 51 -6.33 2.06 13.80
N THR A 52 -7.26 2.58 13.03
CA THR A 52 -8.70 2.52 13.29
C THR A 52 -9.43 2.07 12.03
N THR A 53 -10.70 1.71 12.15
CA THR A 53 -11.54 1.34 11.00
C THR A 53 -11.55 2.42 9.91
N ALA A 54 -11.51 3.70 10.29
CA ALA A 54 -11.46 4.83 9.36
C ALA A 54 -10.21 4.82 8.46
N HIS A 55 -9.07 4.34 8.96
CA HIS A 55 -7.84 4.23 8.17
C HIS A 55 -7.94 3.20 7.06
N PHE A 56 -8.76 2.16 7.24
CA PHE A 56 -9.01 1.14 6.23
C PHE A 56 -10.14 1.53 5.29
N GLU A 57 -11.15 2.24 5.80
CA GLU A 57 -12.19 2.84 4.97
C GLU A 57 -11.61 3.85 3.97
N SER A 58 -10.63 4.67 4.39
CA SER A 58 -9.97 5.65 3.51
C SER A 58 -9.14 5.02 2.36
N LEU A 59 -8.91 3.70 2.39
CA LEU A 59 -8.24 3.01 1.29
C LEU A 59 -9.18 2.75 0.11
N LEU A 60 -10.49 2.77 0.36
CA LEU A 60 -11.52 2.64 -0.65
C LEU A 60 -11.68 3.98 -1.39
N PRO A 61 -11.78 3.98 -2.72
CA PRO A 61 -12.06 5.21 -3.44
C PRO A 61 -13.50 5.67 -3.17
N ALA A 62 -13.71 6.99 -3.20
CA ALA A 62 -15.05 7.58 -3.15
C ALA A 62 -15.86 7.20 -4.39
N ASP A 63 -15.22 7.22 -5.56
CA ASP A 63 -15.80 6.91 -6.86
C ASP A 63 -14.96 5.87 -7.61
N GLY A 64 -15.63 5.02 -8.40
CA GLY A 64 -14.95 4.00 -9.22
C GLY A 64 -14.78 2.64 -8.53
N PRO A 65 -14.02 1.72 -9.17
CA PRO A 65 -13.89 0.35 -8.71
C PRO A 65 -13.02 0.27 -7.45
N ALA A 66 -13.45 -0.55 -6.49
CA ALA A 66 -12.63 -0.88 -5.32
C ALA A 66 -11.34 -1.63 -5.74
N PRO A 67 -10.27 -1.54 -4.92
CA PRO A 67 -9.11 -2.40 -5.11
C PRO A 67 -9.49 -3.88 -4.96
N GLU A 68 -8.75 -4.74 -5.63
CA GLU A 68 -8.87 -6.20 -5.46
C GLU A 68 -8.15 -6.66 -4.19
N LEU A 69 -7.05 -5.99 -3.85
CA LEU A 69 -6.16 -6.35 -2.77
C LEU A 69 -5.60 -5.11 -2.09
N VAL A 70 -5.57 -5.12 -0.76
CA VAL A 70 -4.79 -4.22 0.08
C VAL A 70 -3.62 -4.99 0.68
N LEU A 71 -2.41 -4.52 0.44
CA LEU A 71 -1.20 -4.95 1.14
C LEU A 71 -0.99 -4.03 2.34
N LEU A 72 -1.16 -4.56 3.55
CA LEU A 72 -0.82 -3.87 4.78
C LEU A 72 0.66 -4.13 5.11
N GLY A 73 1.49 -3.12 4.87
CA GLY A 73 2.86 -3.05 5.38
C GLY A 73 2.83 -2.65 6.85
N SER A 74 2.96 -3.62 7.74
CA SER A 74 2.77 -3.45 9.19
C SER A 74 3.99 -2.91 9.95
N GLY A 75 4.93 -2.27 9.26
CA GLY A 75 6.16 -1.72 9.82
C GLY A 75 7.34 -2.67 9.67
N ARG A 76 8.25 -2.67 10.65
CA ARG A 76 9.52 -3.43 10.59
C ARG A 76 9.36 -4.95 10.68
N ARG A 77 8.20 -5.41 11.16
CA ARG A 77 7.86 -6.83 11.36
C ARG A 77 6.41 -7.06 11.02
N LEU A 78 6.08 -8.28 10.61
CA LEU A 78 4.70 -8.71 10.39
C LEU A 78 3.91 -8.65 11.71
N ARG A 79 2.89 -7.80 11.74
CA ARG A 79 1.96 -7.63 12.87
C ARG A 79 0.54 -7.44 12.34
N PHE A 80 -0.38 -8.24 12.87
CA PHE A 80 -1.79 -8.18 12.47
C PHE A 80 -2.54 -7.11 13.26
N VAL A 81 -3.48 -6.45 12.57
CA VAL A 81 -4.49 -5.59 13.20
C VAL A 81 -5.70 -6.42 13.66
N PRO A 82 -6.49 -5.93 14.63
CA PRO A 82 -7.76 -6.58 14.96
C PRO A 82 -8.66 -6.72 13.72
N PRO A 83 -9.29 -7.89 13.47
CA PRO A 83 -10.11 -8.11 12.28
C PRO A 83 -11.25 -7.10 12.10
N ALA A 84 -11.77 -6.55 13.21
CA ALA A 84 -12.81 -5.53 13.18
C ALA A 84 -12.39 -4.24 12.44
N LEU A 85 -11.10 -3.91 12.40
CA LEU A 85 -10.62 -2.73 11.67
C LEU A 85 -10.70 -2.93 10.15
N LEU A 86 -10.62 -4.18 9.69
CA LEU A 86 -10.65 -4.56 8.27
C LEU A 86 -12.08 -4.71 7.72
N ALA A 87 -13.11 -4.59 8.57
CA ALA A 87 -14.50 -4.80 8.19
C ALA A 87 -14.96 -4.01 6.95
N PRO A 88 -14.58 -2.71 6.74
CA PRO A 88 -14.98 -1.97 5.54
C PRO A 88 -14.43 -2.60 4.25
N LEU A 89 -13.20 -3.09 4.27
CA LEU A 89 -12.56 -3.74 3.13
C LEU A 89 -13.23 -5.07 2.81
N ILE A 90 -13.48 -5.87 3.84
CA ILE A 90 -14.17 -7.17 3.71
C ILE A 90 -15.58 -6.98 3.14
N ALA A 91 -16.33 -5.98 3.63
CA ALA A 91 -17.67 -5.67 3.13
C ALA A 91 -17.68 -5.31 1.63
N ARG A 92 -16.59 -4.73 1.13
CA ARG A 92 -16.36 -4.43 -0.29
C ARG A 92 -15.71 -5.58 -1.07
N ARG A 93 -15.53 -6.76 -0.46
CA ARG A 93 -14.85 -7.94 -1.02
C ARG A 93 -13.40 -7.67 -1.44
N VAL A 94 -12.73 -6.75 -0.74
CA VAL A 94 -11.31 -6.46 -0.93
C VAL A 94 -10.50 -7.45 -0.10
N GLY A 95 -9.56 -8.16 -0.75
CA GLY A 95 -8.61 -9.00 -0.04
C GLY A 95 -7.64 -8.16 0.79
N VAL A 96 -7.20 -8.65 1.94
CA VAL A 96 -6.17 -7.99 2.75
C VAL A 96 -5.06 -8.98 3.05
N GLU A 97 -3.84 -8.63 2.70
CA GLU A 97 -2.63 -9.37 3.08
C GLU A 97 -1.77 -8.49 3.98
N THR A 98 -1.36 -9.04 5.13
CA THR A 98 -0.49 -8.35 6.08
C THR A 98 0.91 -8.92 6.01
N MET A 99 1.91 -8.03 5.90
CA MET A 99 3.32 -8.39 5.87
C MET A 99 4.16 -7.27 6.50
N ASP A 100 5.47 -7.44 6.61
CA ASP A 100 6.36 -6.31 6.92
C ASP A 100 6.39 -5.31 5.74
N THR A 101 6.72 -4.05 6.02
CA THR A 101 6.68 -2.97 5.01
C THR A 101 7.63 -3.24 3.84
N ALA A 102 8.80 -3.85 4.06
CA ALA A 102 9.73 -4.17 2.97
C ALA A 102 9.16 -5.24 2.03
N ALA A 103 8.50 -6.28 2.57
CA ALA A 103 7.78 -7.26 1.77
C ALA A 103 6.62 -6.62 1.00
N ALA A 104 5.83 -5.76 1.64
CA ALA A 104 4.71 -5.06 0.99
C ALA A 104 5.19 -4.23 -0.21
N CYS A 105 6.31 -3.52 -0.07
CA CYS A 105 6.91 -2.76 -1.16
C CYS A 105 7.23 -3.63 -2.39
N ARG A 106 7.83 -4.81 -2.17
CA ARG A 106 8.19 -5.73 -3.27
C ARG A 106 6.95 -6.35 -3.92
N THR A 107 6.00 -6.83 -3.11
CA THR A 107 4.77 -7.46 -3.59
C THR A 107 3.91 -6.46 -4.37
N TYR A 108 3.82 -5.21 -3.90
CA TYR A 108 3.10 -4.15 -4.58
C TYR A 108 3.59 -3.96 -6.03
N ASN A 109 4.90 -3.84 -6.24
CA ASN A 109 5.46 -3.62 -7.58
C ASN A 109 5.15 -4.77 -8.55
N ILE A 110 5.14 -6.02 -8.06
CA ILE A 110 4.79 -7.18 -8.88
C ILE A 110 3.33 -7.06 -9.33
N LEU A 111 2.42 -6.88 -8.37
CA LEU A 111 0.98 -6.84 -8.64
C LEU A 111 0.58 -5.60 -9.47
N ALA A 112 1.13 -4.43 -9.16
CA ALA A 112 0.91 -3.22 -9.95
C ALA A 112 1.48 -3.37 -11.37
N GLY A 113 2.64 -4.04 -11.52
CA GLY A 113 3.24 -4.35 -12.81
C GLY A 113 2.43 -5.37 -13.64
N GLU A 114 1.59 -6.19 -13.00
CA GLU A 114 0.62 -7.08 -13.63
C GLU A 114 -0.72 -6.38 -13.97
N GLY A 115 -0.86 -5.10 -13.66
CA GLY A 115 -2.10 -4.34 -13.90
C GLY A 115 -3.22 -4.65 -12.90
N ARG A 116 -2.89 -5.24 -11.74
CA ARG A 116 -3.87 -5.50 -10.67
C ARG A 116 -4.25 -4.20 -9.96
N ARG A 117 -5.51 -4.10 -9.52
CA ARG A 117 -5.95 -2.98 -8.66
C ARG A 117 -5.50 -3.23 -7.22
N VAL A 118 -4.22 -3.06 -6.96
CA VAL A 118 -3.59 -3.26 -5.65
C VAL A 118 -3.36 -1.92 -4.94
N VAL A 119 -3.60 -1.87 -3.64
CA VAL A 119 -3.25 -0.72 -2.78
C VAL A 119 -2.20 -1.18 -1.76
N ALA A 120 -1.13 -0.43 -1.58
CA ALA A 120 -0.19 -0.65 -0.50
C ALA A 120 -0.39 0.41 0.60
N ALA A 121 -0.82 -0.01 1.78
CA ALA A 121 -0.89 0.83 2.98
C ALA A 121 0.36 0.55 3.83
N LEU A 122 1.32 1.46 3.83
CA LEU A 122 2.66 1.24 4.37
C LEU A 122 2.86 2.04 5.66
N LEU A 123 2.94 1.33 6.78
CA LEU A 123 3.38 1.89 8.05
C LEU A 123 4.90 2.09 8.00
N ILE A 124 5.36 3.32 8.22
CA ILE A 124 6.79 3.67 8.31
C ILE A 124 7.10 4.06 9.75
N GLU A 125 7.91 3.22 10.40
CA GLU A 125 8.39 3.44 11.77
C GLU A 125 9.79 4.04 11.71
N GLY A 126 9.95 5.26 12.23
CA GLY A 126 11.25 5.94 12.40
C GLY A 126 12.06 5.42 13.57
#